data_AF-H3H7C9-F1
#
_entry.id   AF-H3H7C9-F1
#
_cell.length_a   1.000
_cell.length_b   1.000
_cell.length_c   1.000
_cell.angle_alpha   90.00
_cell.angle_beta   90.00
_cell.angle_gamma   90.00
#
_symmetry.space_group_name_H-M   'P 1'
#
loop_
_entity.id
_entity.type
_entity.pdbx_description
1 polymer ?
#
loop_
_entity_poly.entity_id
_entity_poly.type
_entity_poly.pdbx_seq_one_letter_code
_entity_poly.pdbx_strand_id
1 'polypeptide(L)'
;MSLDQEEDDLIPEVFEPEVDDKTKDGDFVPREEFELPEDEVVLVDESPLKRTRQKAKRRRTSSSTSGSTPSKKPKRSKRRNDLSATVLARKDFESLTSLEKTIIETPGPSITSWMHLGIRVKRGDPTTLSALQTPGFPDYAPNRFDLDLLKERCDGQELGAFLNTMPWRKMFDERPRELYFHKREDLDDEVLNPLDDWMDFVCGNFRAIWDILHWLTLDRSSDAPPGILKIQTKRARRHEGFRKKALALQKKLSTKLPSTIWNEPGVWKFPNKIRHWILMDKQHFKPGTSECYSLQEQMELLDRREPARAQWSFCSTEAERIAHLPENVRRGLIPADERDPVTDIFS
;
A
#
# COMPACT_ATOMS: atom_id res chain seq x y z
N MET A 1 -35.71 0.35 18.83
CA MET A 1 -35.94 0.80 17.45
C MET A 1 -34.56 1.10 16.89
N SER A 2 -34.07 0.21 16.03
CA SER A 2 -32.66 0.11 15.66
C SER A 2 -32.41 0.84 14.34
N LEU A 3 -31.40 1.72 14.33
CA LEU A 3 -30.96 2.54 13.20
C LEU A 3 -30.13 1.74 12.17
N ASP A 4 -30.46 0.47 11.95
CA ASP A 4 -29.77 -0.41 10.99
C ASP A 4 -30.51 -0.50 9.64
N GLN A 5 -31.57 0.29 9.44
CA GLN A 5 -32.51 0.11 8.32
C GLN A 5 -32.54 1.24 7.29
N GLU A 6 -31.79 2.33 7.48
CA GLU A 6 -31.80 3.48 6.55
C GLU A 6 -30.64 3.49 5.53
N GLU A 7 -29.67 2.57 5.61
CA GLU A 7 -28.53 2.55 4.67
C GLU A 7 -28.73 1.63 3.44
N ASP A 8 -29.82 0.85 3.40
CA ASP A 8 -30.09 -0.13 2.33
C ASP A 8 -30.98 0.42 1.17
N ASP A 9 -31.52 1.64 1.26
CA ASP A 9 -32.51 2.15 0.29
C ASP A 9 -31.93 2.97 -0.90
N LEU A 10 -30.62 2.96 -1.15
CA LEU A 10 -30.02 3.71 -2.26
C LEU A 10 -29.18 2.90 -3.26
N ILE A 11 -29.59 1.66 -3.58
CA ILE A 11 -29.06 0.95 -4.75
C ILE A 11 -30.20 0.17 -5.44
N PRO A 12 -30.51 0.41 -6.72
CA PRO A 12 -31.49 -0.40 -7.45
C PRO A 12 -31.04 -1.87 -7.52
N GLU A 13 -31.95 -2.76 -7.10
CA GLU A 13 -31.91 -4.19 -7.40
C GLU A 13 -31.65 -4.44 -8.89
N VAL A 14 -30.76 -5.38 -9.20
CA VAL A 14 -31.02 -6.63 -9.94
C VAL A 14 -29.65 -7.25 -10.28
N PHE A 15 -29.27 -8.34 -9.61
CA PHE A 15 -28.94 -9.62 -10.27
C PHE A 15 -28.66 -10.71 -9.23
N GLU A 16 -29.36 -11.83 -9.35
CA GLU A 16 -29.22 -13.03 -8.51
C GLU A 16 -27.88 -13.75 -8.75
N PRO A 17 -27.29 -14.41 -7.73
CA PRO A 17 -26.01 -15.07 -7.86
C PRO A 17 -26.15 -16.49 -8.41
N GLU A 18 -25.40 -16.81 -9.46
CA GLU A 18 -25.16 -18.20 -9.86
C GLU A 18 -24.10 -18.81 -8.93
N VAL A 19 -24.47 -19.93 -8.31
CA VAL A 19 -23.68 -20.67 -7.33
C VAL A 19 -22.65 -21.51 -8.08
N ASP A 20 -21.36 -21.26 -7.87
CA ASP A 20 -20.33 -22.28 -8.11
C ASP A 20 -19.37 -22.35 -6.91
N ASP A 21 -19.60 -23.41 -6.13
CA ASP A 21 -18.72 -23.91 -5.09
C ASP A 21 -17.54 -24.61 -5.76
N LYS A 22 -16.33 -24.00 -5.75
CA LYS A 22 -15.06 -24.72 -5.53
C LYS A 22 -14.01 -23.90 -4.79
N THR A 23 -13.92 -24.22 -3.51
CA THR A 23 -12.72 -24.18 -2.67
C THR A 23 -11.41 -24.42 -3.44
N LYS A 24 -10.59 -23.38 -3.56
CA LYS A 24 -9.11 -23.35 -3.60
C LYS A 24 -8.72 -21.91 -3.93
N ASP A 25 -8.09 -21.18 -3.00
CA ASP A 25 -7.12 -20.12 -3.31
C ASP A 25 -6.52 -19.56 -2.01
N GLY A 26 -5.58 -20.33 -1.46
CA GLY A 26 -4.63 -19.88 -0.45
C GLY A 26 -3.34 -19.40 -1.09
N ASP A 27 -3.41 -18.38 -1.96
CA ASP A 27 -2.29 -17.53 -2.37
C ASP A 27 -2.82 -16.48 -3.34
N PHE A 28 -3.14 -15.27 -2.86
CA PHE A 28 -3.33 -14.14 -3.78
C PHE A 28 -1.94 -13.68 -4.24
N VAL A 29 -1.44 -14.34 -5.28
CA VAL A 29 -0.38 -13.83 -6.15
C VAL A 29 -1.08 -13.06 -7.27
N PRO A 30 -0.80 -11.77 -7.49
CA PRO A 30 -1.32 -11.07 -8.66
C PRO A 30 -0.75 -11.76 -9.90
N ARG A 31 -1.58 -12.49 -10.64
CA ARG A 31 -1.21 -13.08 -11.92
C ARG A 31 -2.15 -12.59 -13.00
N GLU A 32 -1.88 -11.40 -13.48
CA GLU A 32 -1.49 -11.12 -14.87
C GLU A 32 -1.00 -9.68 -14.88
N GLU A 33 0.31 -9.57 -15.08
CA GLU A 33 1.05 -8.34 -15.22
C GLU A 33 0.59 -7.69 -16.53
N PHE A 34 -0.39 -6.80 -16.44
CA PHE A 34 -0.76 -5.97 -17.57
C PHE A 34 0.33 -4.89 -17.68
N GLU A 35 1.26 -5.10 -18.61
CA GLU A 35 2.29 -4.14 -18.97
C GLU A 35 1.61 -2.80 -19.31
N LEU A 36 1.97 -1.76 -18.54
CA LEU A 36 1.71 -0.38 -18.94
C LEU A 36 2.65 -0.06 -20.12
N PRO A 37 2.22 0.76 -21.10
CA PRO A 37 3.09 1.14 -22.21
C PRO A 37 4.36 1.81 -21.66
N GLU A 38 5.51 1.41 -22.19
CA GLU A 38 6.80 2.03 -21.94
C GLU A 38 6.78 3.48 -22.48
N ASP A 39 7.06 4.46 -21.62
CA ASP A 39 7.30 5.84 -22.07
C ASP A 39 8.67 5.90 -22.77
N GLU A 40 8.67 6.45 -23.99
CA GLU A 40 9.86 6.80 -24.78
C GLU A 40 10.76 7.77 -24.01
N VAL A 41 11.85 7.26 -23.45
CA VAL A 41 13.06 8.05 -23.21
C VAL A 41 13.87 8.09 -24.50
N VAL A 42 13.78 9.21 -25.22
CA VAL A 42 14.67 9.54 -26.33
C VAL A 42 16.08 9.70 -25.76
N LEU A 43 16.94 8.70 -25.99
CA LEU A 43 18.38 8.83 -25.83
C LEU A 43 19.03 8.63 -27.21
N VAL A 44 19.77 9.67 -27.63
CA VAL A 44 20.45 9.78 -28.91
C VAL A 44 21.56 8.72 -29.04
N ASP A 45 21.60 8.12 -30.23
CA ASP A 45 22.44 7.05 -30.75
C ASP A 45 23.96 7.28 -30.61
N GLU A 46 24.68 6.25 -30.16
CA GLU A 46 25.91 5.79 -30.83
C GLU A 46 26.07 4.26 -30.65
N SER A 47 25.65 3.54 -31.70
CA SER A 47 26.05 2.17 -32.04
C SER A 47 27.56 2.12 -32.44
N PRO A 48 28.27 0.94 -32.49
CA PRO A 48 27.68 -0.29 -33.04
C PRO A 48 28.25 -1.67 -32.64
N LEU A 49 27.50 -2.68 -33.12
CA LEU A 49 27.89 -4.01 -33.66
C LEU A 49 27.38 -5.28 -32.95
N LYS A 50 26.18 -5.70 -33.39
CA LYS A 50 25.77 -7.02 -33.92
C LYS A 50 26.48 -8.28 -33.37
N ARG A 51 25.69 -9.19 -32.76
CA ARG A 51 25.60 -10.60 -33.21
C ARG A 51 24.40 -11.40 -32.63
N THR A 52 23.53 -11.75 -33.57
CA THR A 52 22.60 -12.88 -33.74
C THR A 52 22.35 -13.93 -32.63
N ARG A 53 21.04 -14.08 -32.32
CA ARG A 53 20.24 -15.28 -32.00
C ARG A 53 20.97 -16.64 -31.89
N GLN A 54 20.65 -17.41 -30.84
CA GLN A 54 19.97 -18.72 -30.99
C GLN A 54 19.48 -19.30 -29.65
N LYS A 55 18.19 -19.67 -29.62
CA LYS A 55 17.58 -20.58 -28.63
C LYS A 55 18.08 -21.99 -28.89
N ALA A 56 18.54 -22.70 -27.85
CA ALA A 56 18.71 -24.16 -27.90
C ALA A 56 18.23 -24.82 -26.60
N LYS A 57 17.09 -25.51 -26.69
CA LYS A 57 16.67 -26.60 -25.80
C LYS A 57 17.62 -27.79 -26.01
N ARG A 58 18.11 -28.43 -24.94
CA ARG A 58 18.35 -29.90 -24.84
C ARG A 58 18.77 -30.25 -23.40
N ARG A 59 17.92 -30.97 -22.68
CA ARG A 59 17.84 -32.45 -22.49
C ARG A 59 18.74 -32.94 -21.34
N ARG A 60 18.05 -33.44 -20.31
CA ARG A 60 18.56 -34.30 -19.25
C ARG A 60 19.33 -35.48 -19.83
N THR A 61 20.51 -35.75 -19.30
CA THR A 61 21.17 -37.05 -19.36
C THR A 61 21.64 -37.42 -17.96
N SER A 62 21.05 -38.50 -17.46
CA SER A 62 21.45 -39.26 -16.30
C SER A 62 22.65 -40.13 -16.65
N SER A 63 23.70 -40.10 -15.82
CA SER A 63 24.61 -41.24 -15.67
C SER A 63 25.14 -41.28 -14.23
N SER A 64 24.98 -42.45 -13.64
CA SER A 64 25.44 -42.84 -12.31
C SER A 64 26.89 -43.32 -12.36
N THR A 65 27.73 -42.88 -11.42
CA THR A 65 28.82 -43.72 -10.92
C THR A 65 29.16 -43.31 -9.48
N SER A 66 29.32 -44.33 -8.66
CA SER A 66 29.44 -44.34 -7.20
C SER A 66 30.83 -43.97 -6.68
N GLY A 67 30.87 -43.29 -5.53
CA GLY A 67 31.94 -43.49 -4.55
C GLY A 67 32.51 -42.21 -3.91
N SER A 68 32.30 -42.10 -2.59
CA SER A 68 33.18 -41.52 -1.56
C SER A 68 32.92 -40.10 -0.99
N THR A 69 32.55 -40.11 0.30
CA THR A 69 32.59 -39.08 1.37
C THR A 69 31.61 -37.88 1.34
N PRO A 70 30.74 -37.72 2.36
CA PRO A 70 29.93 -36.51 2.52
C PRO A 70 30.76 -35.44 3.23
N SER A 71 31.59 -34.72 2.48
CA SER A 71 32.09 -33.42 2.96
C SER A 71 30.92 -32.43 2.95
N LYS A 72 30.35 -32.18 4.14
CA LYS A 72 29.36 -31.12 4.36
C LYS A 72 29.99 -29.76 4.00
N LYS A 73 29.90 -29.36 2.73
CA LYS A 73 30.11 -27.96 2.34
C LYS A 73 29.05 -27.12 3.08
N PRO A 74 29.43 -26.10 3.86
CA PRO A 74 28.45 -25.27 4.53
C PRO A 74 27.60 -24.58 3.46
N LYS A 75 26.27 -24.63 3.66
CA LYS A 75 25.27 -23.98 2.80
C LYS A 75 25.59 -22.49 2.66
N ARG A 76 26.33 -22.12 1.61
CA ARG A 76 26.74 -20.74 1.30
C ARG A 76 25.54 -19.81 1.05
N SER A 77 24.34 -20.36 0.85
CA SER A 77 23.08 -19.62 0.71
C SER A 77 22.53 -19.07 2.03
N LYS A 78 22.81 -19.70 3.19
CA LYS A 78 22.29 -19.21 4.48
C LYS A 78 23.01 -17.94 4.94
N ARG A 79 24.33 -17.89 4.76
CA ARG A 79 25.18 -16.73 5.14
C ARG A 79 24.90 -15.44 4.36
N ARG A 80 24.39 -15.53 3.12
CA ARG A 80 24.18 -14.34 2.28
C ARG A 80 22.91 -13.58 2.65
N ASN A 81 21.88 -14.28 3.11
CA ASN A 81 20.62 -13.67 3.58
C ASN A 81 20.76 -13.01 4.96
N ASP A 82 21.69 -13.47 5.80
CA ASP A 82 21.88 -12.87 7.11
C ASP A 82 22.38 -11.42 6.99
N LEU A 83 23.32 -11.14 6.07
CA LEU A 83 23.90 -9.79 5.93
C LEU A 83 22.91 -8.73 5.44
N SER A 84 21.82 -9.12 4.77
CA SER A 84 20.79 -8.20 4.29
C SER A 84 19.66 -7.96 5.30
N ALA A 85 19.75 -8.54 6.50
CA ALA A 85 18.80 -8.36 7.59
C ALA A 85 19.44 -7.64 8.78
N THR A 86 18.66 -6.80 9.48
CA THR A 86 19.09 -6.18 10.76
C THR A 86 19.30 -7.23 11.85
N VAL A 87 19.97 -6.84 12.95
CA VAL A 87 20.20 -7.74 14.09
C VAL A 87 18.88 -8.20 14.70
N LEU A 88 17.90 -7.29 14.85
CA LEU A 88 16.58 -7.64 15.40
C LEU A 88 15.79 -8.56 14.47
N ALA A 89 15.85 -8.36 13.15
CA ALA A 89 15.13 -9.22 12.19
C ALA A 89 15.65 -10.67 12.12
N ARG A 90 16.85 -10.94 12.64
CA ARG A 90 17.42 -12.29 12.73
C ARG A 90 16.96 -13.04 13.98
N LYS A 91 16.38 -12.34 14.96
CA LYS A 91 15.82 -12.94 16.17
C LYS A 91 14.45 -13.55 15.86
N ASP A 92 14.14 -14.61 16.60
CA ASP A 92 12.78 -15.14 16.63
C ASP A 92 11.93 -14.29 17.58
N PHE A 93 10.62 -14.23 17.33
CA PHE A 93 9.70 -13.37 18.10
C PHE A 93 9.78 -13.60 19.61
N GLU A 94 9.89 -14.86 20.04
CA GLU A 94 10.00 -15.24 21.45
C GLU A 94 11.29 -14.78 22.12
N SER A 95 12.34 -14.50 21.33
CA SER A 95 13.62 -14.02 21.84
C SER A 95 13.70 -12.48 21.91
N LEU A 96 12.65 -11.78 21.46
CA LEU A 96 12.57 -10.32 21.56
C LEU A 96 12.11 -9.92 22.96
N THR A 97 12.84 -8.98 23.55
CA THR A 97 12.40 -8.29 24.76
C THR A 97 11.14 -7.45 24.48
N SER A 98 10.37 -7.11 25.52
CA SER A 98 9.19 -6.24 25.37
C SER A 98 9.56 -4.90 24.71
N LEU A 99 10.72 -4.33 25.06
CA LEU A 99 11.22 -3.10 24.43
C LEU A 99 11.57 -3.32 22.95
N GLU A 100 12.19 -4.44 22.59
CA GLU A 100 12.49 -4.72 21.17
C GLU A 100 11.23 -4.90 20.32
N LYS A 101 10.13 -5.39 20.90
CA LYS A 101 8.83 -5.49 20.22
C LYS A 101 8.17 -4.12 19.96
N THR A 102 8.62 -3.04 20.61
CA THR A 102 8.12 -1.68 20.34
C THR A 102 8.92 -0.93 19.28
N ILE A 103 10.07 -1.46 18.85
CA ILE A 103 10.99 -0.78 17.94
C ILE A 103 10.45 -0.79 16.51
N ILE A 104 10.59 0.35 15.82
CA ILE A 104 10.44 0.48 14.38
C ILE A 104 11.81 0.83 13.80
N GLU A 105 12.46 -0.12 13.13
CA GLU A 105 13.77 0.13 12.52
C GLU A 105 13.63 0.92 11.21
N THR A 106 14.59 1.83 10.95
CA THR A 106 14.75 2.52 9.66
C THR A 106 15.94 1.91 8.92
N PRO A 107 15.73 0.94 8.02
CA PRO A 107 16.82 0.22 7.36
C PRO A 107 17.55 1.10 6.34
N GLY A 108 18.88 0.98 6.29
CA GLY A 108 19.68 1.53 5.19
C GLY A 108 19.36 0.88 3.83
N PRO A 109 19.82 1.46 2.70
CA PRO A 109 19.48 0.99 1.35
C PRO A 109 19.86 -0.47 1.06
N SER A 110 20.93 -0.98 1.68
CA SER A 110 21.41 -2.36 1.50
C SER A 110 20.66 -3.41 2.33
N ILE A 111 19.81 -2.97 3.26
CA ILE A 111 19.04 -3.85 4.13
C ILE A 111 17.67 -4.14 3.48
N THR A 112 17.39 -5.43 3.33
CA THR A 112 16.17 -5.95 2.70
C THR A 112 15.18 -6.50 3.71
N SER A 113 15.59 -6.72 4.97
CA SER A 113 14.69 -7.17 6.04
C SER A 113 15.04 -6.53 7.40
N TRP A 114 14.02 -6.08 8.12
CA TRP A 114 14.16 -5.41 9.42
C TRP A 114 12.94 -5.70 10.30
N MET A 115 13.01 -5.26 11.56
CA MET A 115 11.97 -5.38 12.56
C MET A 115 11.10 -4.12 12.56
N HIS A 116 9.79 -4.32 12.58
CA HIS A 116 8.80 -3.26 12.73
C HIS A 116 7.74 -3.72 13.74
N LEU A 117 7.73 -3.13 14.94
CA LEU A 117 6.80 -3.47 16.03
C LEU A 117 6.78 -4.97 16.34
N GLY A 118 7.95 -5.61 16.42
CA GLY A 118 8.06 -7.04 16.68
C GLY A 118 7.66 -7.94 15.49
N ILE A 119 7.35 -7.38 14.32
CA ILE A 119 7.09 -8.12 13.08
C ILE A 119 8.26 -7.96 12.14
N ARG A 120 8.78 -9.06 11.59
CA ARG A 120 9.81 -8.98 10.54
C ARG A 120 9.14 -8.52 9.26
N VAL A 121 9.71 -7.51 8.63
CA VAL A 121 9.28 -7.01 7.33
C VAL A 121 10.37 -7.20 6.28
N LYS A 122 9.98 -7.13 5.02
CA LYS A 122 10.87 -7.19 3.86
C LYS A 122 10.60 -6.04 2.91
N ARG A 123 11.67 -5.47 2.35
CA ARG A 123 11.61 -4.48 1.27
C ARG A 123 10.96 -5.08 0.03
N GLY A 124 10.28 -4.26 -0.77
CA GLY A 124 9.98 -4.62 -2.15
C GLY A 124 11.25 -4.97 -2.94
N ASP A 125 11.13 -5.91 -3.87
CA ASP A 125 12.22 -6.20 -4.81
C ASP A 125 12.36 -5.01 -5.78
N PRO A 126 13.50 -4.28 -5.78
CA PRO A 126 13.71 -3.12 -6.62
C PRO A 126 14.09 -3.48 -8.07
N THR A 127 14.37 -4.76 -8.36
CA THR A 127 14.90 -5.17 -9.67
C THR A 127 13.82 -5.42 -10.72
N THR A 128 12.54 -5.34 -10.33
CA THR A 128 11.41 -5.51 -11.23
C THR A 128 10.71 -4.16 -11.39
N LEU A 129 10.69 -3.60 -12.60
CA LEU A 129 10.08 -2.29 -12.89
C LEU A 129 8.56 -2.29 -12.60
N SER A 130 7.89 -3.41 -12.87
CA SER A 130 6.51 -3.69 -12.44
C SER A 130 6.32 -3.73 -10.92
N ALA A 131 7.42 -3.64 -10.17
CA ALA A 131 7.47 -3.72 -8.72
C ALA A 131 7.90 -2.40 -8.06
N LEU A 132 8.04 -1.30 -8.81
CA LEU A 132 8.27 0.00 -8.18
C LEU A 132 7.01 0.48 -7.44
N GLN A 133 7.18 0.86 -6.18
CA GLN A 133 6.12 1.44 -5.37
C GLN A 133 5.90 2.91 -5.76
N THR A 134 4.66 3.37 -5.68
CA THR A 134 4.31 4.79 -5.85
C THR A 134 5.11 5.63 -4.83
N PRO A 135 5.82 6.70 -5.25
CA PRO A 135 6.61 7.53 -4.34
C PRO A 135 5.81 8.02 -3.12
N GLY A 136 6.45 8.02 -1.95
CA GLY A 136 5.84 8.38 -0.67
C GLY A 136 5.12 7.22 0.04
N PHE A 137 4.66 6.19 -0.68
CA PHE A 137 4.02 5.03 -0.06
C PHE A 137 5.05 4.04 0.52
N PRO A 138 4.70 3.31 1.60
CA PRO A 138 5.56 2.28 2.16
C PRO A 138 5.95 1.23 1.12
N ASP A 139 7.23 0.88 1.05
CA ASP A 139 7.74 -0.18 0.17
C ASP A 139 8.26 -1.40 0.95
N TYR A 140 7.46 -1.85 1.90
CA TYR A 140 7.75 -3.05 2.68
C TYR A 140 6.49 -3.85 2.97
N ALA A 141 6.65 -5.14 3.24
CA ALA A 141 5.56 -6.03 3.63
C ALA A 141 5.98 -6.95 4.80
N PRO A 142 5.04 -7.34 5.67
CA PRO A 142 5.29 -8.36 6.69
C PRO A 142 5.81 -9.65 6.08
N ASN A 143 6.69 -10.33 6.81
CA ASN A 143 7.15 -11.65 6.46
C ASN A 143 5.98 -12.63 6.60
N ARG A 144 5.79 -13.51 5.61
CA ARG A 144 4.71 -14.51 5.59
C ARG A 144 4.64 -15.38 6.84
N PHE A 145 5.78 -15.61 7.50
CA PHE A 145 5.87 -16.45 8.70
C PHE A 145 5.45 -15.72 9.99
N ASP A 146 5.28 -14.40 9.93
CA ASP A 146 4.90 -13.56 11.07
C ASP A 146 3.46 -13.03 10.90
N LEU A 147 2.71 -13.53 9.91
CA LEU A 147 1.34 -13.08 9.65
C LEU A 147 0.38 -13.47 10.78
N ASP A 148 0.58 -14.63 11.42
CA ASP A 148 -0.27 -15.08 12.51
C ASP A 148 -0.15 -14.15 13.73
N LEU A 149 1.07 -13.67 14.03
CA LEU A 149 1.29 -12.63 15.05
C LEU A 149 0.50 -11.35 14.75
N LEU A 150 0.37 -10.97 13.48
CA LEU A 150 -0.44 -9.81 13.09
C LEU A 150 -1.94 -10.04 13.23
N LYS A 151 -2.42 -11.24 12.88
CA LYS A 151 -3.84 -11.60 13.04
C LYS A 151 -4.24 -11.57 14.53
N GLU A 152 -3.40 -12.13 15.40
CA GLU A 152 -3.63 -12.18 16.85
C GLU A 152 -3.74 -10.80 17.51
N ARG A 153 -3.09 -9.78 16.92
CA ARG A 153 -3.14 -8.39 17.40
C ARG A 153 -4.46 -7.70 17.11
N CYS A 154 -5.23 -8.17 16.12
CA CYS A 154 -6.48 -7.53 15.73
C CYS A 154 -7.67 -8.09 16.53
N ASP A 155 -8.32 -7.24 17.32
CA ASP A 155 -9.60 -7.56 17.93
C ASP A 155 -10.76 -7.12 17.02
N GLY A 156 -11.71 -8.02 16.76
CA GLY A 156 -12.81 -7.75 15.82
C GLY A 156 -13.84 -6.76 16.36
N GLN A 157 -14.03 -6.70 17.67
CA GLN A 157 -14.95 -5.76 18.30
C GLN A 157 -14.34 -4.37 18.35
N GLU A 158 -13.08 -4.24 18.77
CA GLU A 158 -12.34 -2.98 18.76
C GLU A 158 -12.24 -2.42 17.33
N LEU A 159 -11.89 -3.26 16.36
CA LEU A 159 -11.83 -2.85 14.96
C LEU A 159 -13.22 -2.42 14.44
N GLY A 160 -14.28 -3.15 14.79
CA GLY A 160 -15.64 -2.77 14.43
C GLY A 160 -16.03 -1.40 14.99
N ALA A 161 -15.76 -1.17 16.28
CA ALA A 161 -16.02 0.11 16.95
C ALA A 161 -15.21 1.25 16.32
N PHE A 162 -13.93 1.02 16.03
CA PHE A 162 -13.08 1.99 15.33
C PHE A 162 -13.60 2.30 13.93
N LEU A 163 -13.99 1.29 13.15
CA LEU A 163 -14.55 1.52 11.82
C LEU A 163 -15.86 2.32 11.88
N ASN A 164 -16.67 2.20 12.93
CA ASN A 164 -17.89 2.99 13.09
C ASN A 164 -17.63 4.48 13.32
N THR A 165 -16.41 4.91 13.67
CA THR A 165 -16.04 6.33 13.75
C THR A 165 -15.81 6.97 12.37
N MET A 166 -15.90 6.18 11.30
CA MET A 166 -15.71 6.61 9.92
C MET A 166 -14.36 7.30 9.64
N PRO A 167 -13.21 6.67 9.95
CA PRO A 167 -11.88 7.26 9.74
C PRO A 167 -11.62 7.70 8.29
N TRP A 168 -12.25 7.06 7.32
CA TRP A 168 -12.17 7.44 5.90
C TRP A 168 -12.83 8.81 5.63
N ARG A 169 -13.92 9.16 6.33
CA ARG A 169 -14.55 10.48 6.22
C ARG A 169 -13.62 11.55 6.78
N LYS A 170 -13.04 11.33 7.96
CA LYS A 170 -12.03 12.24 8.54
C LYS A 170 -10.87 12.48 7.58
N MET A 171 -10.28 11.41 7.04
CA MET A 171 -9.19 11.49 6.04
C MET A 171 -9.58 12.32 4.81
N PHE A 172 -10.81 12.14 4.32
CA PHE A 172 -11.33 12.91 3.19
C PHE A 172 -11.57 14.37 3.56
N ASP A 173 -12.19 14.66 4.70
CA ASP A 173 -12.54 16.03 5.09
C ASP A 173 -11.30 16.89 5.36
N GLU A 174 -10.27 16.31 5.98
CA GLU A 174 -8.98 16.93 6.31
C GLU A 174 -7.98 16.98 5.14
N ARG A 175 -8.37 16.51 3.94
CA ARG A 175 -7.48 16.52 2.78
C ARG A 175 -7.06 17.94 2.39
N PRO A 176 -5.87 18.12 1.78
CA PRO A 176 -5.50 19.39 1.16
C PRO A 176 -6.53 19.78 0.09
N ARG A 177 -7.04 21.01 0.19
CA ARG A 177 -8.03 21.56 -0.73
C ARG A 177 -7.46 22.75 -1.50
N GLU A 178 -6.20 22.71 -1.89
CA GLU A 178 -5.54 23.74 -2.70
C GLU A 178 -4.66 23.06 -3.74
N LEU A 179 -4.48 23.71 -4.90
CA LEU A 179 -3.45 23.34 -5.85
C LEU A 179 -2.13 24.01 -5.44
N TYR A 180 -1.10 23.21 -5.27
CA TYR A 180 0.24 23.62 -4.84
C TYR A 180 1.13 23.92 -6.05
N PHE A 181 0.86 23.30 -7.20
CA PHE A 181 1.75 23.33 -8.37
C PHE A 181 1.08 23.80 -9.66
N HIS A 182 -0.25 23.95 -9.69
CA HIS A 182 -1.01 24.45 -10.83
C HIS A 182 -1.91 25.60 -10.38
N LYS A 183 -2.11 26.60 -11.24
CA LYS A 183 -3.18 27.58 -11.08
C LYS A 183 -4.39 27.13 -11.88
N ARG A 184 -5.59 27.33 -11.35
CA ARG A 184 -6.85 27.00 -12.03
C ARG A 184 -6.99 27.79 -13.33
N GLU A 185 -6.58 29.06 -13.33
CA GLU A 185 -6.64 29.92 -14.53
C GLU A 185 -5.80 29.41 -15.71
N ASP A 186 -4.78 28.59 -15.43
CA ASP A 186 -3.92 27.96 -16.43
C ASP A 186 -4.46 26.61 -16.92
N LEU A 187 -5.53 26.08 -16.31
CA LEU A 187 -6.17 24.82 -16.67
C LEU A 187 -7.44 25.10 -17.49
N ASP A 188 -7.47 24.62 -18.73
CA ASP A 188 -8.66 24.71 -19.57
C ASP A 188 -9.74 23.68 -19.17
N ASP A 189 -10.94 23.84 -19.71
CA ASP A 189 -12.06 22.93 -19.48
C ASP A 189 -11.75 21.48 -19.92
N GLU A 190 -10.82 21.28 -20.86
CA GLU A 190 -10.40 19.95 -21.30
C GLU A 190 -9.58 19.21 -20.24
N VAL A 191 -8.94 19.94 -19.32
CA VAL A 191 -8.20 19.40 -18.16
C VAL A 191 -9.06 19.39 -16.89
N LEU A 192 -9.87 20.43 -16.68
CA LEU A 192 -10.72 20.56 -15.49
C LEU A 192 -11.80 19.47 -15.45
N ASN A 193 -12.53 19.24 -16.54
CA ASN A 193 -13.60 18.22 -16.55
C ASN A 193 -13.07 16.78 -16.24
N PRO A 194 -11.94 16.31 -16.80
CA PRO A 194 -11.34 15.04 -16.41
C PRO A 194 -10.82 15.00 -14.97
N LEU A 195 -10.41 16.13 -14.40
CA LEU A 195 -10.02 16.21 -13.00
C LEU A 195 -11.24 16.06 -12.09
N ASP A 196 -12.37 16.65 -12.46
CA ASP A 196 -13.64 16.51 -11.75
C ASP A 196 -14.13 15.06 -11.78
N ASP A 197 -14.09 14.41 -12.95
CA ASP A 197 -14.36 12.97 -13.12
C ASP A 197 -13.53 12.12 -12.12
N TRP A 198 -12.25 12.48 -11.91
CA TRP A 198 -11.39 11.80 -10.96
C TRP A 198 -11.80 12.05 -9.51
N MET A 199 -12.10 13.30 -9.17
CA MET A 199 -12.39 13.71 -7.81
C MET A 199 -13.77 13.24 -7.36
N ASP A 200 -14.75 13.18 -8.27
CA ASP A 200 -16.04 12.52 -8.05
C ASP A 200 -15.86 11.03 -7.82
N PHE A 201 -14.98 10.38 -8.59
CA PHE A 201 -14.65 8.97 -8.34
C PHE A 201 -14.04 8.77 -6.96
N VAL A 202 -13.11 9.63 -6.54
CA VAL A 202 -12.51 9.61 -5.20
C VAL A 202 -13.58 9.83 -4.12
N CYS A 203 -14.45 10.82 -4.30
CA CYS A 203 -15.57 11.13 -3.38
C CYS A 203 -16.58 9.97 -3.28
N GLY A 204 -16.85 9.25 -4.38
CA GLY A 204 -17.73 8.07 -4.34
C GLY A 204 -17.08 6.85 -3.67
N ASN A 205 -15.76 6.84 -3.50
CA ASN A 205 -15.01 5.63 -3.13
C ASN A 205 -14.01 5.80 -1.97
N PHE A 206 -13.96 6.93 -1.26
CA PHE A 206 -12.93 7.19 -0.24
C PHE A 206 -12.86 6.13 0.87
N ARG A 207 -13.96 5.42 1.17
CA ARG A 207 -13.92 4.23 2.05
C ARG A 207 -13.04 3.10 1.48
N ALA A 208 -13.23 2.75 0.22
CA ALA A 208 -12.46 1.70 -0.44
C ALA A 208 -10.99 2.11 -0.59
N ILE A 209 -10.75 3.41 -0.87
CA ILE A 209 -9.41 4.00 -0.89
C ILE A 209 -8.74 3.82 0.48
N TRP A 210 -9.40 4.26 1.56
CA TRP A 210 -8.88 4.12 2.91
C TRP A 210 -8.56 2.66 3.27
N ASP A 211 -9.43 1.71 2.90
CA ASP A 211 -9.19 0.28 3.16
C ASP A 211 -7.92 -0.24 2.45
N ILE A 212 -7.60 0.28 1.25
CA ILE A 212 -6.34 -0.04 0.51
C ILE A 212 -5.13 0.55 1.23
N LEU A 213 -5.24 1.79 1.69
CA LEU A 213 -4.14 2.52 2.30
C LEU A 213 -3.82 2.03 3.72
N HIS A 214 -4.82 1.49 4.42
CA HIS A 214 -4.74 1.01 5.80
C HIS A 214 -4.97 -0.50 5.87
N TRP A 215 -4.36 -1.25 4.96
CA TRP A 215 -4.64 -2.67 4.79
C TRP A 215 -4.24 -3.51 6.01
N LEU A 216 -5.22 -4.01 6.77
CA LEU A 216 -4.98 -4.89 7.93
C LEU A 216 -4.86 -6.37 7.55
N THR A 217 -3.92 -7.07 8.20
CA THR A 217 -3.83 -8.54 8.19
C THR A 217 -4.90 -9.12 9.12
N LEU A 218 -5.99 -9.60 8.53
CA LEU A 218 -7.09 -10.21 9.26
C LEU A 218 -7.05 -11.73 9.10
N ASP A 219 -7.52 -12.45 10.11
CA ASP A 219 -7.70 -13.89 9.98
C ASP A 219 -8.79 -14.21 8.95
N ARG A 220 -8.49 -15.17 8.08
CA ARG A 220 -9.34 -15.58 6.95
C ARG A 220 -9.82 -17.03 7.08
N SER A 221 -9.43 -17.70 8.16
CA SER A 221 -9.83 -19.07 8.40
C SER A 221 -11.32 -19.16 8.74
N SER A 222 -11.89 -20.34 8.58
CA SER A 222 -13.30 -20.60 8.91
C SER A 222 -13.60 -20.47 10.42
N ASP A 223 -12.58 -20.59 11.26
CA ASP A 223 -12.63 -20.46 12.72
C ASP A 223 -12.32 -19.03 13.20
N ALA A 224 -12.10 -18.07 12.28
CA ALA A 224 -11.89 -16.68 12.64
C ALA A 224 -13.09 -16.12 13.43
N PRO A 225 -12.87 -15.19 14.38
CA PRO A 225 -13.96 -14.58 15.13
C PRO A 225 -15.02 -13.95 14.21
N PRO A 226 -16.33 -14.08 14.51
CA PRO A 226 -17.40 -13.59 13.63
C PRO A 226 -17.28 -12.10 13.25
N GLY A 227 -16.80 -11.26 14.18
CA GLY A 227 -16.54 -9.84 13.91
C GLY A 227 -15.47 -9.61 12.84
N ILE A 228 -14.38 -10.39 12.89
CA ILE A 228 -13.30 -10.34 11.89
C ILE A 228 -13.82 -10.79 10.53
N LEU A 229 -14.53 -11.92 10.47
CA LEU A 229 -15.09 -12.45 9.22
C LEU A 229 -16.07 -11.46 8.58
N LYS A 230 -16.96 -10.83 9.37
CA LYS A 230 -17.90 -9.80 8.89
C LYS A 230 -17.16 -8.62 8.27
N ILE A 231 -16.14 -8.11 8.95
CA ILE A 231 -15.32 -6.97 8.45
C ILE A 231 -14.59 -7.36 7.17
N GLN A 232 -13.99 -8.55 7.14
CA GLN A 232 -13.28 -9.06 5.98
C GLN A 232 -14.19 -9.22 4.76
N THR A 233 -15.37 -9.84 4.92
CA THR A 233 -16.34 -10.03 3.83
C THR A 233 -16.81 -8.70 3.26
N LYS A 234 -17.18 -7.76 4.14
CA LYS A 234 -17.51 -6.40 3.71
C LYS A 234 -16.34 -5.80 2.93
N ARG A 235 -15.12 -5.84 3.48
CA ARG A 235 -13.91 -5.30 2.84
C ARG A 235 -13.69 -5.91 1.47
N ALA A 236 -13.66 -7.23 1.35
CA ALA A 236 -13.49 -7.93 0.08
C ALA A 236 -14.50 -7.47 -0.98
N ARG A 237 -15.80 -7.40 -0.64
CA ARG A 237 -16.84 -6.91 -1.55
C ARG A 237 -16.59 -5.48 -2.06
N ARG A 238 -16.09 -4.57 -1.21
CA ARG A 238 -15.74 -3.20 -1.64
C ARG A 238 -14.52 -3.16 -2.55
N HIS A 239 -13.52 -4.02 -2.32
CA HIS A 239 -12.34 -4.07 -3.18
C HIS A 239 -12.60 -4.74 -4.51
N GLU A 240 -13.53 -5.70 -4.52
CA GLU A 240 -13.94 -6.40 -5.74
C GLU A 240 -14.41 -5.38 -6.78
N GLY A 241 -13.76 -5.36 -7.94
CA GLY A 241 -14.01 -4.39 -8.99
C GLY A 241 -13.51 -2.95 -8.75
N PHE A 242 -13.38 -2.46 -7.51
CA PHE A 242 -12.92 -1.07 -7.25
C PHE A 242 -11.55 -0.80 -7.87
N ARG A 243 -10.55 -1.66 -7.61
CA ARG A 243 -9.19 -1.45 -8.09
C ARG A 243 -9.12 -1.44 -9.63
N LYS A 244 -9.91 -2.30 -10.28
CA LYS A 244 -10.01 -2.35 -11.74
C LYS A 244 -10.61 -1.06 -12.31
N LYS A 245 -11.68 -0.54 -11.68
CA LYS A 245 -12.31 0.73 -12.06
C LYS A 245 -11.37 1.92 -11.87
N ALA A 246 -10.67 1.99 -10.73
CA ALA A 246 -9.71 3.04 -10.43
C ALA A 246 -8.57 3.09 -11.46
N LEU A 247 -7.96 1.94 -11.77
CA LEU A 247 -6.88 1.86 -12.76
C LEU A 247 -7.36 2.17 -14.18
N ALA A 248 -8.55 1.70 -14.56
CA ALA A 248 -9.13 2.00 -15.87
C ALA A 248 -9.43 3.49 -16.04
N LEU A 249 -9.98 4.13 -14.99
CA LEU A 249 -10.23 5.56 -14.99
C LEU A 249 -8.91 6.33 -15.05
N GLN A 250 -7.94 6.00 -14.20
CA GLN A 250 -6.63 6.66 -14.20
C GLN A 250 -5.96 6.59 -15.59
N LYS A 251 -6.03 5.43 -16.27
CA LYS A 251 -5.52 5.26 -17.64
C LYS A 251 -6.29 6.08 -18.68
N LYS A 252 -7.62 6.19 -18.54
CA LYS A 252 -8.45 7.03 -19.41
C LYS A 252 -8.10 8.51 -19.25
N LEU A 253 -7.82 8.93 -18.01
CA LEU A 253 -7.55 10.33 -17.69
C LEU A 253 -6.09 10.72 -17.93
N SER A 254 -5.14 9.77 -17.92
CA SER A 254 -3.71 10.08 -18.13
C SER A 254 -3.38 10.66 -19.52
N THR A 255 -4.26 10.47 -20.51
CA THR A 255 -4.11 11.09 -21.84
C THR A 255 -4.68 12.50 -21.91
N LYS A 256 -5.46 12.91 -20.91
CA LYS A 256 -6.16 14.21 -20.85
C LYS A 256 -5.56 15.13 -19.80
N LEU A 257 -5.08 14.56 -18.70
CA LEU A 257 -4.51 15.29 -17.59
C LEU A 257 -3.00 15.44 -17.76
N PRO A 258 -2.41 16.62 -17.46
CA PRO A 258 -0.96 16.75 -17.40
C PRO A 258 -0.40 15.81 -16.32
N SER A 259 0.71 15.15 -16.60
CA SER A 259 1.32 14.18 -15.67
C SER A 259 1.71 14.82 -14.32
N THR A 260 1.92 16.13 -14.30
CA THR A 260 2.22 16.92 -13.10
C THR A 260 1.03 17.06 -12.16
N ILE A 261 -0.23 16.91 -12.63
CA ILE A 261 -1.43 17.06 -11.77
C ILE A 261 -1.40 16.08 -10.61
N TRP A 262 -0.80 14.91 -10.81
CA TRP A 262 -0.67 13.91 -9.77
C TRP A 262 0.25 14.40 -8.65
N ASN A 263 1.14 15.37 -8.86
CA ASN A 263 1.95 15.91 -7.76
C ASN A 263 1.14 16.72 -6.73
N GLU A 264 -0.12 17.06 -7.06
CA GLU A 264 -1.00 17.80 -6.17
C GLU A 264 -1.40 16.98 -4.94
N PRO A 265 -1.18 17.48 -3.71
CA PRO A 265 -1.57 16.76 -2.50
C PRO A 265 -3.09 16.50 -2.40
N GLY A 266 -3.91 17.38 -2.98
CA GLY A 266 -5.37 17.21 -3.03
C GLY A 266 -5.84 16.15 -4.03
N VAL A 267 -4.99 15.74 -4.98
CA VAL A 267 -5.30 14.75 -6.01
C VAL A 267 -4.82 13.37 -5.54
N TRP A 268 -5.75 12.59 -5.01
CA TRP A 268 -5.42 11.34 -4.34
C TRP A 268 -4.78 10.31 -5.28
N LYS A 269 -3.71 9.64 -4.79
CA LYS A 269 -2.97 8.59 -5.51
C LYS A 269 -3.24 7.21 -4.96
N PHE A 270 -2.98 6.20 -5.80
CA PHE A 270 -3.01 4.80 -5.40
C PHE A 270 -1.60 4.23 -5.24
N PRO A 271 -1.38 3.36 -4.22
CA PRO A 271 -0.16 2.60 -4.14
C PRO A 271 -0.20 1.48 -5.21
N ASN A 272 0.90 1.37 -5.96
CA ASN A 272 1.11 0.23 -6.87
C ASN A 272 0.99 -1.09 -6.10
N LYS A 273 1.54 -1.15 -4.88
CA LYS A 273 1.43 -2.31 -3.99
C LYS A 273 0.72 -1.97 -2.69
N ILE A 274 -0.35 -2.70 -2.40
CA ILE A 274 -1.03 -2.63 -1.11
C ILE A 274 -0.07 -3.13 -0.02
N ARG A 275 0.25 -2.28 0.95
CA ARG A 275 1.13 -2.62 2.08
C ARG A 275 0.35 -2.64 3.38
N HIS A 276 0.71 -3.61 4.22
CA HIS A 276 -0.03 -3.88 5.44
C HIS A 276 0.23 -2.80 6.48
N TRP A 277 -0.79 -2.48 7.28
CA TRP A 277 -0.63 -1.80 8.56
C TRP A 277 -0.20 -2.83 9.61
N ILE A 278 0.95 -2.57 10.22
CA ILE A 278 1.49 -3.38 11.32
C ILE A 278 0.95 -2.81 12.63
N LEU A 279 -0.06 -3.48 13.19
CA LEU A 279 -0.60 -3.16 14.51
C LEU A 279 0.45 -3.41 15.60
N MET A 280 0.38 -2.64 16.68
CA MET A 280 1.19 -2.86 17.86
C MET A 280 0.81 -4.16 18.57
N ASP A 281 1.76 -4.73 19.30
CA ASP A 281 1.49 -5.88 20.16
C ASP A 281 0.51 -5.51 21.29
N LYS A 282 -0.31 -6.46 21.75
CA LYS A 282 -1.24 -6.22 22.87
C LYS A 282 -0.54 -5.88 24.17
N GLN A 283 0.76 -6.19 24.29
CA GLN A 283 1.61 -5.85 25.42
C GLN A 283 2.47 -4.61 25.18
N HIS A 284 2.19 -3.83 24.12
CA HIS A 284 2.83 -2.55 23.88
C HIS A 284 2.14 -1.45 24.69
N PHE A 285 2.68 -1.19 25.87
CA PHE A 285 2.20 -0.14 26.77
C PHE A 285 2.80 1.23 26.42
N LYS A 286 2.03 2.31 26.69
CA LYS A 286 2.54 3.67 26.57
C LYS A 286 3.66 3.90 27.60
N PRO A 287 4.72 4.65 27.26
CA PRO A 287 5.85 4.87 28.15
C PRO A 287 5.42 5.38 29.54
N GLY A 288 5.87 4.70 30.60
CA GLY A 288 5.58 5.08 31.97
C GLY A 288 4.16 4.75 32.46
N THR A 289 3.37 3.99 31.69
CA THR A 289 2.00 3.60 32.05
C THR A 289 1.79 2.09 31.92
N SER A 290 0.64 1.61 32.40
CA SER A 290 0.15 0.25 32.14
C SER A 290 -0.97 0.23 31.09
N GLU A 291 -1.14 1.31 30.33
CA GLU A 291 -2.17 1.42 29.30
C GLU A 291 -1.61 1.06 27.92
N CYS A 292 -2.36 0.30 27.14
CA CYS A 292 -2.05 0.04 25.73
C CYS A 292 -2.56 1.18 24.85
N TYR A 293 -2.02 1.29 23.64
CA TYR A 293 -2.55 2.21 22.63
C TYR A 293 -3.86 1.67 22.06
N SER A 294 -4.90 2.50 22.06
CA SER A 294 -6.15 2.22 21.32
C SER A 294 -5.89 2.16 19.81
N LEU A 295 -6.76 1.50 19.05
CA LEU A 295 -6.66 1.50 17.57
C LEU A 295 -6.63 2.91 16.96
N GLN A 296 -7.36 3.86 17.54
CA GLN A 296 -7.36 5.26 17.10
C GLN A 296 -5.97 5.90 17.27
N GLU A 297 -5.36 5.74 18.46
CA GLU A 297 -4.01 6.27 18.71
C GLU A 297 -2.96 5.61 17.83
N GLN A 298 -3.06 4.29 17.62
CA GLN A 298 -2.17 3.56 16.71
C GLN A 298 -2.31 4.06 15.27
N MET A 299 -3.53 4.41 14.84
CA MET A 299 -3.77 4.98 13.51
C MET A 299 -3.10 6.35 13.36
N GLU A 300 -3.30 7.25 14.33
CA GLU A 300 -2.71 8.58 14.28
C GLU A 300 -1.17 8.54 14.30
N LEU A 301 -0.58 7.57 15.00
CA LEU A 301 0.86 7.30 14.96
C LEU A 301 1.32 6.73 13.60
N LEU A 302 0.50 5.87 12.98
CA LEU A 302 0.76 5.36 11.63
C LEU A 302 0.73 6.50 10.61
N ASP A 303 -0.33 7.29 10.58
CA ASP A 303 -0.54 8.33 9.58
C ASP A 303 0.50 9.44 9.68
N ARG A 304 0.93 9.78 10.91
CA ARG A 304 2.05 10.71 11.10
C ARG A 304 3.39 10.15 10.62
N ARG A 305 3.61 8.83 10.78
CA ARG A 305 4.85 8.17 10.33
C ARG A 305 4.86 7.93 8.82
N GLU A 306 3.70 7.66 8.23
CA GLU A 306 3.51 7.24 6.84
C GLU A 306 2.41 8.10 6.18
N PRO A 307 2.63 9.42 6.01
CA PRO A 307 1.59 10.38 5.63
C PRO A 307 0.91 10.09 4.29
N ALA A 308 1.59 9.37 3.38
CA ALA A 308 0.98 8.94 2.12
C ALA A 308 -0.23 8.02 2.32
N ARG A 309 -0.29 7.24 3.43
CA ARG A 309 -1.47 6.41 3.74
C ARG A 309 -2.72 7.23 3.98
N ALA A 310 -2.55 8.45 4.48
CA ALA A 310 -3.62 9.38 4.69
C ALA A 310 -3.65 10.50 3.64
N GLN A 311 -3.08 10.26 2.45
CA GLN A 311 -3.05 11.25 1.35
C GLN A 311 -2.52 12.62 1.79
N TRP A 312 -1.54 12.61 2.70
CA TRP A 312 -0.90 13.80 3.27
C TRP A 312 -1.84 14.73 4.06
N SER A 313 -3.07 14.31 4.39
CA SER A 313 -4.03 15.07 5.20
C SER A 313 -3.51 15.40 6.60
N PHE A 314 -2.71 14.51 7.21
CA PHE A 314 -2.22 14.66 8.59
C PHE A 314 -0.85 15.35 8.69
N CYS A 315 -0.27 15.81 7.59
CA CYS A 315 0.97 16.60 7.63
C CYS A 315 0.70 17.96 8.30
N SER A 316 1.56 18.33 9.24
CA SER A 316 1.46 19.57 10.00
C SER A 316 1.96 20.77 9.21
N THR A 317 2.88 20.54 8.26
CA THR A 317 3.43 21.59 7.41
C THR A 317 3.31 21.25 5.94
N GLU A 318 3.29 22.27 5.10
CA GLU A 318 3.38 22.14 3.65
C GLU A 318 4.65 21.41 3.21
N ALA A 319 5.79 21.72 3.83
CA ALA A 319 7.05 21.06 3.55
C ALA A 319 6.96 19.55 3.75
N GLU A 320 6.26 19.08 4.78
CA GLU A 320 5.99 17.65 5.01
C GLU A 320 5.10 17.03 3.93
N ARG A 321 4.06 17.75 3.46
CA ARG A 321 3.15 17.26 2.40
C ARG A 321 3.91 16.95 1.11
N ILE A 322 4.84 17.83 0.73
CA ILE A 322 5.56 17.71 -0.55
C ILE A 322 6.93 17.06 -0.43
N ALA A 323 7.43 16.73 0.77
CA ALA A 323 8.77 16.18 0.99
C ALA A 323 9.08 14.91 0.18
N HIS A 324 8.05 14.15 -0.17
CA HIS A 324 8.17 12.92 -0.97
C HIS A 324 8.42 13.19 -2.47
N LEU A 325 8.20 14.42 -2.94
CA LEU A 325 8.38 14.81 -4.33
C LEU A 325 9.85 15.13 -4.65
N PRO A 326 10.30 14.85 -5.89
CA PRO A 326 11.62 15.25 -6.36
C PRO A 326 11.87 16.76 -6.18
N GLU A 327 13.12 17.13 -5.91
CA GLU A 327 13.48 18.53 -5.66
C GLU A 327 13.09 19.47 -6.80
N ASN A 328 13.24 19.02 -8.05
CA ASN A 328 12.83 19.81 -9.21
C ASN A 328 11.32 20.08 -9.27
N VAL A 329 10.50 19.17 -8.75
CA VAL A 329 9.04 19.38 -8.64
C VAL A 329 8.75 20.35 -7.50
N ARG A 330 9.40 20.17 -6.34
CA ARG A 330 9.22 21.04 -5.17
C ARG A 330 9.57 22.51 -5.44
N ARG A 331 10.48 22.80 -6.38
CA ARG A 331 10.81 24.18 -6.80
C ARG A 331 9.68 24.89 -7.54
N GLY A 332 8.70 24.17 -8.08
CA GLY A 332 7.53 24.74 -8.74
C GLY A 332 6.36 25.08 -7.80
N LEU A 333 6.59 25.05 -6.49
CA LEU A 333 5.57 25.35 -5.49
C LEU A 333 5.09 26.80 -5.62
N ILE A 334 3.79 26.98 -5.80
CA ILE A 334 3.13 28.29 -5.85
C ILE A 334 3.08 28.89 -4.43
N PRO A 335 3.32 30.20 -4.24
CA PRO A 335 3.14 30.87 -2.96
C PRO A 335 1.73 30.67 -2.39
N ALA A 336 1.60 30.48 -1.08
CA ALA A 336 0.33 30.08 -0.46
C ALA A 336 -0.82 31.09 -0.69
N ASP A 337 -0.50 32.37 -0.82
CA ASP A 337 -1.44 33.45 -1.11
C ASP A 337 -1.91 33.51 -2.58
N GLU A 338 -1.26 32.77 -3.47
CA GLU A 338 -1.59 32.69 -4.89
C GLU A 338 -2.24 31.36 -5.30
N ARG A 339 -2.58 30.49 -4.34
CA ARG A 339 -3.15 29.17 -4.63
C ARG A 339 -4.65 29.20 -4.75
N ASP A 340 -5.15 28.52 -5.77
CA ASP A 340 -6.57 28.28 -5.93
C ASP A 340 -7.01 27.13 -5.03
N PRO A 341 -8.12 27.29 -4.28
CA PRO A 341 -8.66 26.17 -3.55
C PRO A 341 -9.29 25.19 -4.52
N VAL A 342 -9.15 23.91 -4.19
CA VAL A 342 -9.72 22.77 -4.88
C VAL A 342 -11.25 22.85 -4.95
N THR A 343 -11.91 23.50 -3.98
CA THR A 343 -13.36 23.76 -4.08
C THR A 343 -13.71 24.76 -5.18
N ASP A 344 -12.83 25.70 -5.47
CA ASP A 344 -13.03 26.67 -6.55
C ASP A 344 -12.68 26.03 -7.91
N ILE A 345 -11.99 24.88 -7.92
CA ILE A 345 -11.86 24.03 -9.12
C ILE A 345 -13.21 23.43 -9.53
N PHE A 346 -14.06 23.16 -8.55
CA PHE A 346 -15.29 22.36 -8.70
C PHE A 346 -16.58 23.20 -8.61
N SER A 347 -16.45 24.53 -8.58
CA SER A 347 -17.56 25.50 -8.56
C SER A 347 -17.78 26.16 -9.91
#